data_AF-A0A6G2TW25-F1
#
_entry.id   AF-A0A6G2TW25-F1
#
_cell.length_a   1.000
_cell.length_b   1.000
_cell.length_c   1.000
_cell.angle_alpha   90.00
_cell.angle_beta   90.00
_cell.angle_gamma   90.00
#
_symmetry.space_group_name_H-M   'P 1'
#
loop_
_entity.id
_entity.type
_entity.pdbx_description
1 polymer ?
#
loop_
_entity_poly.entity_id
_entity_poly.type
_entity_poly.pdbx_seq_one_letter_code
_entity_poly.pdbx_strand_id
1 'polypeptide(L)'
;MARVNRSSLCRARVRLSEEVLETVFRQVAGPLAVPETPGAWWRGLRLLALDGTQFDVPDSVSNGDTFDGPSTGGTPFGFPQVRAAVLAEIGTHAVLDASLGGYRDGERRLAYPLASSTGPGDLVIADRGFWSVEFVHAFTTSGAHLLARLQSNHLGTTQAELPDGSRLSLMRPGKDVRLRAAREGRDLPKETTYRVITFTKDDKAVHLGTSLLDTEQYPADELVALYRQRWEIELAFDEIKNHLGPGGPLRSRTPEAVRQELWALLAVHQAVRRFVHAAAASGPVLDADRLSYLRCVRIARRSVPSQHDTSRRSLTNAWKEDCQEARSRLLPPRSGRDWPRAIKKPMLWPILRTRSGHSKVEPGRWAHNQTTKQRKHRGAGRPMPRAQPPWPPYNWSPLPAGSGGCSPPPSLMSCSQVRPW
;
A
#
# COMPACT_ATOMS: atom_id res chain seq x y z
N MET A 1 -0.54 -16.18 32.95
CA MET A 1 0.12 -16.20 31.62
C MET A 1 1.46 -15.48 31.73
N ALA A 2 2.56 -16.13 31.29
CA ALA A 2 3.88 -15.49 31.27
C ALA A 2 3.84 -14.23 30.40
N ARG A 3 4.37 -13.11 30.92
CA ARG A 3 4.46 -11.85 30.16
C ARG A 3 5.38 -12.08 28.96
N VAL A 4 4.81 -12.12 27.76
CA VAL A 4 5.58 -12.19 26.51
C VAL A 4 6.38 -10.89 26.38
N ASN A 5 7.70 -10.97 26.57
CA ASN A 5 8.59 -9.84 26.34
C ASN A 5 8.84 -9.66 24.83
N ARG A 6 9.10 -8.42 24.38
CA ARG A 6 9.44 -8.10 22.98
C ARG A 6 10.58 -8.98 22.46
N SER A 7 11.57 -9.27 23.31
CA SER A 7 12.69 -10.16 22.96
C SER A 7 12.26 -11.59 22.66
N SER A 8 11.26 -12.13 23.36
CA SER A 8 10.72 -13.47 23.13
C SER A 8 10.01 -13.56 21.78
N LEU A 9 9.25 -12.52 21.40
CA LEU A 9 8.61 -12.45 20.08
C LEU A 9 9.65 -12.35 18.95
N CYS A 10 10.68 -11.51 19.11
CA CYS A 10 11.76 -11.42 18.12
C CYS A 10 12.48 -12.75 17.94
N ARG A 11 12.84 -13.45 19.04
CA ARG A 11 13.46 -14.78 18.97
C ARG A 11 12.54 -15.80 18.30
N ALA A 12 11.24 -15.76 18.58
CA ALA A 12 10.28 -16.64 17.95
C ALA A 12 10.18 -16.39 16.43
N ARG A 13 10.18 -15.11 16.01
CA ARG A 13 10.15 -14.71 14.59
C ARG A 13 11.36 -15.17 13.81
N VAL A 14 12.55 -15.18 14.42
CA VAL A 14 13.79 -15.67 13.80
C VAL A 14 13.71 -17.16 13.43
N ARG A 15 12.85 -17.93 14.09
CA ARG A 15 12.63 -19.35 13.74
C ARG A 15 11.81 -19.55 12.46
N LEU A 16 11.19 -18.49 11.96
CA LEU A 16 10.45 -18.49 10.70
C LEU A 16 11.27 -17.71 9.68
N SER A 17 11.50 -18.26 8.50
CA SER A 17 12.20 -17.55 7.43
C SER A 17 11.21 -16.66 6.64
N GLU A 18 11.73 -15.89 5.67
CA GLU A 18 10.87 -15.09 4.79
C GLU A 18 10.05 -15.97 3.84
N GLU A 19 10.63 -17.08 3.38
CA GLU A 19 10.03 -18.04 2.44
C GLU A 19 8.81 -18.73 3.05
N VAL A 20 8.81 -18.97 4.37
CA VAL A 20 7.63 -19.53 5.06
C VAL A 20 6.44 -18.58 4.96
N LEU A 21 6.66 -17.28 5.22
CA LEU A 21 5.56 -16.32 5.13
C LEU A 21 5.20 -15.97 3.70
N GLU A 22 6.15 -16.01 2.77
CA GLU A 22 5.83 -15.97 1.35
C GLU A 22 4.92 -17.16 0.98
N THR A 23 5.27 -18.38 1.38
CA THR A 23 4.46 -19.59 1.11
C THR A 23 3.05 -19.45 1.66
N VAL A 24 2.91 -18.95 2.91
CA VAL A 24 1.59 -18.68 3.50
C VAL A 24 0.84 -17.65 2.66
N PHE A 25 1.47 -16.55 2.26
CA PHE A 25 0.85 -15.56 1.38
C PHE A 25 0.39 -16.21 0.07
N ARG A 26 1.25 -16.95 -0.62
CA ARG A 26 0.94 -17.63 -1.89
C ARG A 26 -0.25 -18.60 -1.76
N GLN A 27 -0.42 -19.24 -0.61
CA GLN A 27 -1.55 -20.14 -0.35
C GLN A 27 -2.88 -19.41 -0.10
N VAL A 28 -2.84 -18.20 0.47
CA VAL A 28 -4.06 -17.43 0.80
C VAL A 28 -4.39 -16.37 -0.24
N ALA A 29 -3.41 -15.93 -1.03
CA ALA A 29 -3.56 -15.02 -2.16
C ALA A 29 -4.47 -15.63 -3.22
N GLY A 30 -4.96 -14.77 -4.11
CA GLY A 30 -5.86 -15.15 -5.19
C GLY A 30 -7.19 -14.42 -5.14
N PRO A 31 -8.02 -14.65 -6.16
CA PRO A 31 -9.27 -13.93 -6.34
C PRO A 31 -10.31 -14.33 -5.28
N LEU A 32 -11.11 -13.35 -4.90
CA LEU A 32 -12.28 -13.52 -4.04
C LEU A 32 -13.58 -13.18 -4.78
N ALA A 33 -13.51 -12.43 -5.87
CA ALA A 33 -14.71 -12.03 -6.59
C ALA A 33 -15.38 -13.24 -7.27
N VAL A 34 -16.69 -13.34 -7.06
CA VAL A 34 -17.60 -14.19 -7.83
C VAL A 34 -18.34 -13.30 -8.85
N PRO A 35 -18.98 -13.85 -9.89
CA PRO A 35 -19.67 -13.05 -10.92
C PRO A 35 -20.70 -12.05 -10.35
N GLU A 36 -21.33 -12.39 -9.23
CA GLU A 36 -22.32 -11.55 -8.54
C GLU A 36 -21.69 -10.47 -7.66
N THR A 37 -20.36 -10.47 -7.47
CA THR A 37 -19.64 -9.47 -6.67
C THR A 37 -19.78 -8.09 -7.34
N PRO A 38 -20.44 -7.12 -6.68
CA PRO A 38 -20.60 -5.79 -7.24
C PRO A 38 -19.25 -5.11 -7.51
N GLY A 39 -19.12 -4.46 -8.66
CA GLY A 39 -17.93 -3.70 -9.04
C GLY A 39 -16.69 -4.53 -9.43
N ALA A 40 -16.76 -5.87 -9.40
CA ALA A 40 -15.63 -6.72 -9.72
C ALA A 40 -15.52 -7.15 -11.20
N TRP A 41 -16.61 -7.01 -11.97
CA TRP A 41 -16.69 -7.52 -13.34
C TRP A 41 -17.23 -6.47 -14.31
N TRP A 42 -16.74 -6.49 -15.54
CA TRP A 42 -17.28 -5.73 -16.67
C TRP A 42 -17.25 -6.59 -17.93
N ARG A 43 -18.42 -6.81 -18.55
CA ARG A 43 -18.57 -7.62 -19.78
C ARG A 43 -17.94 -9.03 -19.67
N GLY A 44 -18.07 -9.64 -18.51
CA GLY A 44 -17.49 -10.96 -18.22
C GLY A 44 -15.98 -10.95 -17.90
N LEU A 45 -15.34 -9.78 -17.91
CA LEU A 45 -13.94 -9.61 -17.53
C LEU A 45 -13.83 -9.17 -16.06
N ARG A 46 -13.07 -9.91 -15.26
CA ARG A 46 -12.72 -9.53 -13.89
C ARG A 46 -11.74 -8.36 -13.92
N LEU A 47 -12.06 -7.35 -13.13
CA LEU A 47 -11.28 -6.13 -13.05
C LEU A 47 -10.14 -6.28 -12.06
N LEU A 48 -8.91 -6.26 -12.58
CA LEU A 48 -7.68 -6.27 -11.81
C LEU A 48 -6.96 -4.94 -11.95
N ALA A 49 -6.31 -4.48 -10.89
CA ALA A 49 -5.39 -3.37 -10.93
C ALA A 49 -3.97 -3.85 -10.66
N LEU A 50 -3.01 -3.25 -11.36
CA LEU A 50 -1.59 -3.50 -11.17
C LEU A 50 -0.87 -2.17 -10.92
N ASP A 51 -0.17 -2.08 -9.80
CA ASP A 51 0.59 -0.89 -9.45
C ASP A 51 1.78 -1.20 -8.52
N GLY A 52 2.73 -0.28 -8.49
CA GLY A 52 3.89 -0.31 -7.61
C GLY A 52 3.66 0.48 -6.33
N THR A 53 4.26 0.05 -5.24
CA THR A 53 4.24 0.80 -3.99
C THR A 53 5.55 0.63 -3.22
N GLN A 54 5.88 1.62 -2.38
CA GLN A 54 7.14 1.63 -1.63
C GLN A 54 6.88 1.63 -0.11
N PHE A 55 7.66 0.88 0.64
CA PHE A 55 7.62 0.81 2.10
C PHE A 55 8.95 1.30 2.65
N ASP A 56 8.90 2.35 3.48
CA ASP A 56 10.07 2.79 4.23
C ASP A 56 10.50 1.69 5.20
N VAL A 57 11.81 1.48 5.34
CA VAL A 57 12.37 0.54 6.31
C VAL A 57 13.36 1.23 7.24
N PRO A 58 13.66 0.66 8.41
CA PRO A 58 14.63 1.23 9.33
C PRO A 58 15.98 1.44 8.66
N ASP A 59 16.54 2.63 8.88
CA ASP A 59 17.86 3.04 8.40
C ASP A 59 18.96 2.26 9.12
N SER A 60 19.34 1.15 8.51
CA SER A 60 20.40 0.25 8.96
C SER A 60 21.24 -0.10 7.75
N VAL A 61 22.53 -0.34 7.97
CA VAL A 61 23.50 -0.63 6.89
C VAL A 61 23.00 -1.78 6.01
N SER A 62 22.56 -2.89 6.60
CA SER A 62 22.07 -4.06 5.83
C SER A 62 20.83 -3.76 4.99
N ASN A 63 19.85 -3.03 5.53
CA ASN A 63 18.67 -2.60 4.77
C ASN A 63 19.05 -1.62 3.66
N GLY A 64 19.93 -0.65 3.95
CA GLY A 64 20.38 0.35 3.00
C GLY A 64 21.21 -0.23 1.85
N ASP A 65 22.04 -1.22 2.13
CA ASP A 65 22.83 -1.92 1.12
C ASP A 65 21.96 -2.84 0.24
N THR A 66 20.91 -3.43 0.82
CA THR A 66 20.04 -4.37 0.10
C THR A 66 18.95 -3.66 -0.71
N PHE A 67 18.28 -2.69 -0.11
CA PHE A 67 17.10 -2.06 -0.71
C PHE A 67 17.40 -0.69 -1.32
N ASP A 68 18.47 -0.02 -0.92
CA ASP A 68 18.75 1.37 -1.29
C ASP A 68 17.57 2.30 -0.92
N GLY A 69 17.62 3.55 -1.37
CA GLY A 69 16.57 4.51 -1.12
C GLY A 69 16.72 5.77 -1.97
N PRO A 70 15.89 6.79 -1.70
CA PRO A 70 15.95 8.04 -2.44
C PRO A 70 17.30 8.74 -2.21
N SER A 71 17.83 9.34 -3.28
CA SER A 71 19.09 10.08 -3.23
C SER A 71 19.04 11.30 -4.15
N THR A 72 19.77 12.36 -3.78
CA THR A 72 19.92 13.60 -4.54
C THR A 72 21.41 13.85 -4.73
N GLY A 73 21.88 13.98 -5.97
CA GLY A 73 23.30 14.16 -6.27
C GLY A 73 24.19 13.00 -5.79
N GLY A 74 23.63 11.79 -5.65
CA GLY A 74 24.32 10.63 -5.08
C GLY A 74 24.30 10.55 -3.56
N THR A 75 23.86 11.59 -2.86
CA THR A 75 23.69 11.61 -1.41
C THR A 75 22.32 11.03 -1.02
N PRO A 76 22.26 9.93 -0.25
CA PRO A 76 21.01 9.39 0.25
C PRO A 76 20.26 10.37 1.15
N PHE A 77 18.93 10.35 1.11
CA PHE A 77 18.08 11.06 2.06
C PHE A 77 16.85 10.22 2.42
N GLY A 78 16.27 10.45 3.60
CA GLY A 78 15.12 9.68 4.06
C GLY A 78 15.50 8.26 4.50
N PHE A 79 14.61 7.30 4.25
CA PHE A 79 14.78 5.90 4.64
C PHE A 79 15.13 5.04 3.42
N PRO A 80 15.84 3.90 3.61
CA PRO A 80 15.82 2.86 2.60
C PRO A 80 14.39 2.38 2.34
N GLN A 81 14.11 1.86 1.15
CA GLN A 81 12.75 1.54 0.71
C GLN A 81 12.67 0.20 -0.01
N VAL A 82 11.75 -0.65 0.43
CA VAL A 82 11.34 -1.84 -0.32
C VAL A 82 10.25 -1.45 -1.31
N ARG A 83 10.38 -1.92 -2.55
CA ARG A 83 9.36 -1.80 -3.57
C ARG A 83 8.55 -3.08 -3.65
N ALA A 84 7.24 -2.97 -3.77
CA ALA A 84 6.34 -4.06 -4.08
C ALA A 84 5.55 -3.73 -5.35
N ALA A 85 5.53 -4.62 -6.33
CA ALA A 85 4.49 -4.61 -7.36
C ALA A 85 3.37 -5.53 -6.89
N VAL A 86 2.13 -5.08 -6.99
CA VAL A 86 0.95 -5.82 -6.49
C VAL A 86 -0.11 -5.88 -7.59
N LEU A 87 -0.67 -7.08 -7.76
CA LEU A 87 -1.84 -7.34 -8.58
C LEU A 87 -3.03 -7.60 -7.65
N ALA A 88 -4.07 -6.78 -7.75
CA ALA A 88 -5.23 -6.86 -6.86
C ALA A 88 -6.56 -6.77 -7.62
N GLU A 89 -7.59 -7.42 -7.09
CA GLU A 89 -8.98 -7.26 -7.55
C GLU A 89 -9.52 -5.87 -7.19
N ILE A 90 -10.13 -5.18 -8.15
CA ILE A 90 -10.72 -3.85 -7.95
C ILE A 90 -11.93 -3.93 -7.02
N GLY A 91 -12.86 -4.87 -7.21
CA GLY A 91 -14.11 -4.92 -6.43
C GLY A 91 -13.99 -5.45 -5.00
N THR A 92 -12.92 -6.20 -4.68
CA THR A 92 -12.74 -6.83 -3.35
C THR A 92 -11.51 -6.32 -2.61
N HIS A 93 -10.59 -5.68 -3.32
CA HIS A 93 -9.21 -5.41 -2.93
C HIS A 93 -8.43 -6.66 -2.54
N ALA A 94 -8.84 -7.85 -2.96
CA ALA A 94 -8.07 -9.06 -2.74
C ALA A 94 -6.74 -8.99 -3.50
N VAL A 95 -5.65 -9.44 -2.87
CA VAL A 95 -4.35 -9.51 -3.52
C VAL A 95 -4.24 -10.86 -4.22
N LEU A 96 -4.12 -10.82 -5.53
CA LEU A 96 -3.86 -12.02 -6.34
C LEU A 96 -2.41 -12.43 -6.22
N ASP A 97 -1.51 -11.44 -6.33
CA ASP A 97 -0.09 -11.69 -6.32
C ASP A 97 0.71 -10.42 -5.99
N ALA A 98 1.94 -10.59 -5.51
CA ALA A 98 2.90 -9.54 -5.30
C ALA A 98 4.36 -10.01 -5.56
N SER A 99 5.20 -9.05 -5.94
CA SER A 99 6.65 -9.23 -6.09
C SER A 99 7.39 -8.13 -5.32
N LEU A 100 8.40 -8.51 -4.54
CA LEU A 100 9.21 -7.58 -3.74
C LEU A 100 10.58 -7.34 -4.39
N GLY A 101 11.09 -6.11 -4.25
CA GLY A 101 12.41 -5.69 -4.72
C GLY A 101 12.95 -4.48 -3.96
N GLY A 102 14.16 -4.07 -4.30
CA GLY A 102 14.75 -2.83 -3.78
C GLY A 102 14.18 -1.58 -4.46
N TYR A 103 14.52 -0.41 -3.93
CA TYR A 103 14.15 0.90 -4.46
C TYR A 103 14.53 1.08 -5.94
N ARG A 104 15.68 0.53 -6.35
CA ARG A 104 16.20 0.62 -7.73
C ARG A 104 15.62 -0.41 -8.68
N ASP A 105 14.91 -1.42 -8.18
CA ASP A 105 14.25 -2.39 -9.05
C ASP A 105 13.10 -1.71 -9.80
N GLY A 106 13.14 -1.78 -11.13
CA GLY A 106 12.09 -1.18 -11.96
C GLY A 106 10.72 -1.83 -11.71
N GLU A 107 9.67 -1.02 -11.58
CA GLU A 107 8.30 -1.52 -11.33
C GLU A 107 7.85 -2.54 -12.38
N ARG A 108 8.16 -2.29 -13.66
CA ARG A 108 7.93 -3.26 -14.75
C ARG A 108 8.61 -4.60 -14.51
N ARG A 109 9.86 -4.60 -14.04
CA ARG A 109 10.60 -5.83 -13.76
C ARG A 109 9.90 -6.67 -12.69
N LEU A 110 9.41 -6.02 -11.63
CA LEU A 110 8.67 -6.68 -10.55
C LEU A 110 7.26 -7.11 -10.97
N ALA A 111 6.68 -6.47 -11.99
CA ALA A 111 5.35 -6.80 -12.49
C ALA A 111 5.31 -8.01 -13.43
N TYR A 112 6.38 -8.30 -14.19
CA TYR A 112 6.37 -9.41 -15.15
C TYR A 112 5.99 -10.77 -14.54
N PRO A 113 6.50 -11.18 -13.36
CA PRO A 113 6.12 -12.45 -12.75
C PRO A 113 4.61 -12.55 -12.45
N LEU A 114 3.95 -11.41 -12.18
CA LEU A 114 2.54 -11.35 -11.81
C LEU A 114 1.60 -11.72 -12.96
N ALA A 115 2.09 -11.71 -14.22
CA ALA A 115 1.32 -12.17 -15.37
C ALA A 115 0.87 -13.63 -15.21
N SER A 116 1.68 -14.47 -14.56
CA SER A 116 1.35 -15.88 -14.29
C SER A 116 0.16 -16.08 -13.35
N SER A 117 -0.22 -15.03 -12.62
CA SER A 117 -1.38 -15.01 -11.70
C SER A 117 -2.64 -14.43 -12.35
N THR A 118 -2.61 -14.22 -13.67
CA THR A 118 -3.75 -13.78 -14.48
C THR A 118 -4.13 -14.86 -15.49
N GLY A 119 -5.33 -14.77 -16.04
CA GLY A 119 -5.82 -15.72 -17.04
C GLY A 119 -6.85 -15.15 -18.01
N PRO A 120 -7.41 -16.02 -18.87
CA PRO A 120 -8.58 -15.68 -19.66
C PRO A 120 -9.72 -15.16 -18.76
N GLY A 121 -10.35 -14.07 -19.20
CA GLY A 121 -11.40 -13.42 -18.42
C GLY A 121 -10.91 -12.38 -17.42
N ASP A 122 -9.61 -12.04 -17.40
CA ASP A 122 -9.08 -10.91 -16.61
C ASP A 122 -8.85 -9.67 -17.49
N LEU A 123 -9.16 -8.48 -16.95
CA LEU A 123 -8.75 -7.19 -17.48
C LEU A 123 -7.84 -6.49 -16.47
N VAL A 124 -6.55 -6.40 -16.78
CA VAL A 124 -5.54 -5.75 -15.93
C VAL A 124 -5.42 -4.27 -16.29
N ILE A 125 -5.72 -3.42 -15.32
CA ILE A 125 -5.65 -1.97 -15.42
C ILE A 125 -4.36 -1.46 -14.76
N ALA A 126 -3.50 -0.76 -15.50
CA ALA A 126 -2.18 -0.33 -15.03
C ALA A 126 -1.87 1.15 -15.31
N ASP A 127 -0.92 1.75 -14.58
CA ASP A 127 -0.46 3.11 -14.87
C ASP A 127 0.54 3.17 -16.04
N ARG A 128 0.85 4.40 -16.48
CA ARG A 128 1.73 4.70 -17.62
C ARG A 128 3.14 4.13 -17.55
N GLY A 129 3.62 3.79 -16.35
CA GLY A 129 4.96 3.23 -16.15
C GLY A 129 5.12 1.81 -16.67
N PHE A 130 4.01 1.10 -16.94
CA PHE A 130 4.02 -0.33 -17.23
C PHE A 130 4.05 -0.67 -18.73
N TRP A 131 3.49 0.17 -19.59
CA TRP A 131 3.30 -0.19 -21.00
C TRP A 131 4.63 -0.37 -21.75
N SER A 132 4.83 -1.54 -22.35
CA SER A 132 5.89 -1.86 -23.32
C SER A 132 5.49 -3.12 -24.11
N VAL A 133 6.20 -3.45 -25.19
CA VAL A 133 5.92 -4.68 -25.95
C VAL A 133 6.05 -5.92 -25.08
N GLU A 134 7.07 -5.98 -24.24
CA GLU A 134 7.31 -7.11 -23.33
C GLU A 134 6.21 -7.22 -22.27
N PHE A 135 5.73 -6.09 -21.77
CA PHE A 135 4.63 -6.07 -20.80
C PHE A 135 3.32 -6.52 -21.43
N VAL A 136 3.00 -6.01 -22.63
CA VAL A 136 1.81 -6.43 -23.34
C VAL A 136 1.88 -7.92 -23.64
N HIS A 137 3.01 -8.40 -24.17
CA HIS A 137 3.22 -9.80 -24.48
C HIS A 137 3.10 -10.72 -23.25
N ALA A 138 3.68 -10.33 -22.10
CA ALA A 138 3.64 -11.16 -20.90
C ALA A 138 2.20 -11.43 -20.41
N PHE A 139 1.36 -10.40 -20.36
CA PHE A 139 -0.02 -10.52 -19.90
C PHE A 139 -0.98 -11.04 -20.97
N THR A 140 -0.76 -10.77 -22.25
CA THR A 140 -1.61 -11.39 -23.29
C THR A 140 -1.28 -12.86 -23.47
N THR A 141 -0.05 -13.29 -23.20
CA THR A 141 0.34 -14.71 -23.23
C THR A 141 -0.29 -15.51 -22.09
N SER A 142 -0.55 -14.90 -20.92
CA SER A 142 -1.37 -15.55 -19.88
C SER A 142 -2.87 -15.58 -20.22
N GLY A 143 -3.30 -14.88 -21.28
CA GLY A 143 -4.70 -14.78 -21.70
C GLY A 143 -5.44 -13.58 -21.12
N ALA A 144 -4.77 -12.71 -20.36
CA ALA A 144 -5.38 -11.51 -19.81
C ALA A 144 -5.46 -10.38 -20.84
N HIS A 145 -6.47 -9.53 -20.68
CA HIS A 145 -6.57 -8.26 -21.38
C HIS A 145 -5.90 -7.15 -20.59
N LEU A 146 -5.49 -6.09 -21.28
CA LEU A 146 -4.81 -4.94 -20.68
C LEU A 146 -5.55 -3.65 -20.97
N LEU A 147 -5.52 -2.73 -20.01
CA LEU A 147 -5.89 -1.33 -20.17
C LEU A 147 -4.91 -0.47 -19.37
N ALA A 148 -4.05 0.28 -20.03
CA ALA A 148 -3.10 1.14 -19.32
C ALA A 148 -3.02 2.53 -19.93
N ARG A 149 -2.66 3.52 -19.10
CA ARG A 149 -2.29 4.83 -19.64
C ARG A 149 -1.00 4.70 -20.46
N LEU A 150 -0.89 5.48 -21.53
CA LEU A 150 0.30 5.52 -22.37
C LEU A 150 1.12 6.78 -22.08
N GLN A 151 2.43 6.64 -22.22
CA GLN A 151 3.32 7.78 -22.40
C GLN A 151 3.28 8.20 -23.88
N SER A 152 3.65 9.44 -24.18
CA SER A 152 3.62 9.98 -25.55
C SER A 152 4.50 9.20 -26.54
N ASN A 153 5.59 8.60 -26.05
CA ASN A 153 6.48 7.73 -26.83
C ASN A 153 5.96 6.29 -27.00
N HIS A 154 4.82 5.94 -26.39
CA HIS A 154 4.19 4.62 -26.48
C HIS A 154 2.89 4.62 -27.30
N LEU A 155 2.67 5.64 -28.14
CA LEU A 155 1.49 5.69 -29.03
C LEU A 155 1.62 4.78 -30.25
N GLY A 156 2.85 4.36 -30.57
CA GLY A 156 3.15 3.51 -31.71
C GLY A 156 2.90 4.22 -33.04
N THR A 157 2.90 3.45 -34.11
CA THR A 157 2.51 3.90 -35.45
C THR A 157 1.04 3.59 -35.67
N THR A 158 0.21 4.62 -35.90
CA THR A 158 -1.20 4.44 -36.27
C THR A 158 -1.31 3.61 -37.55
N GLN A 159 -2.13 2.57 -37.49
CA GLN A 159 -2.46 1.69 -38.62
C GLN A 159 -3.82 2.06 -39.22
N ALA A 160 -4.80 2.37 -38.38
CA ALA A 160 -6.14 2.77 -38.79
C ALA A 160 -6.82 3.60 -37.69
N GLU A 161 -7.72 4.50 -38.10
CA GLU A 161 -8.71 5.11 -37.22
C GLU A 161 -9.93 4.18 -37.14
N LEU A 162 -10.56 4.08 -35.98
CA LEU A 162 -11.70 3.20 -35.70
C LEU A 162 -13.00 4.02 -35.55
N PRO A 163 -14.19 3.39 -35.71
CA PRO A 163 -15.47 4.11 -35.75
C PRO A 163 -15.81 4.95 -34.53
N ASP A 164 -15.27 4.61 -33.35
CA ASP A 164 -15.51 5.34 -32.10
C ASP A 164 -14.42 6.39 -31.78
N GLY A 165 -13.60 6.75 -32.77
CA GLY A 165 -12.57 7.79 -32.65
C GLY A 165 -11.30 7.33 -31.92
N SER A 166 -11.23 6.06 -31.53
CA SER A 166 -9.98 5.41 -31.14
C SER A 166 -9.19 4.99 -32.38
N ARG A 167 -7.93 4.58 -32.19
CA ARG A 167 -7.07 4.17 -33.30
C ARG A 167 -6.41 2.82 -33.04
N LEU A 168 -6.20 2.05 -34.09
CA LEU A 168 -5.36 0.86 -34.06
C LEU A 168 -3.90 1.29 -34.24
N SER A 169 -3.04 0.92 -33.30
CA SER A 169 -1.62 1.27 -33.29
C SER A 169 -0.75 0.02 -33.25
N LEU A 170 0.46 0.16 -33.78
CA LEU A 170 1.49 -0.89 -33.78
C LEU A 170 2.76 -0.39 -33.12
N MET A 171 3.34 -1.20 -32.23
CA MET A 171 4.61 -0.90 -31.55
C MET A 171 5.60 -2.05 -31.73
N ARG A 172 6.87 -1.71 -31.84
CA ARG A 172 7.99 -2.65 -31.92
C ARG A 172 8.86 -2.57 -30.67
N PRO A 173 9.43 -3.69 -30.19
CA PRO A 173 10.38 -3.65 -29.09
C PRO A 173 11.65 -2.91 -29.53
N GLY A 174 12.24 -2.15 -28.61
CA GLY A 174 13.51 -1.47 -28.86
C GLY A 174 14.63 -2.44 -29.20
N LYS A 175 15.68 -1.95 -29.89
CA LYS A 175 16.84 -2.78 -30.29
C LYS A 175 17.48 -3.49 -29.10
N ASP A 176 17.76 -2.76 -28.02
CA ASP A 176 18.43 -3.32 -26.83
C ASP A 176 17.57 -4.37 -26.11
N VAL A 177 16.25 -4.15 -26.10
CA VAL A 177 15.26 -5.10 -25.58
C VAL A 177 15.33 -6.41 -26.38
N ARG A 178 15.29 -6.33 -27.70
CA ARG A 178 15.41 -7.51 -28.59
C ARG A 178 16.71 -8.26 -28.37
N LEU A 179 17.84 -7.55 -28.32
CA LEU A 179 19.16 -8.17 -28.10
C LEU A 179 19.27 -8.80 -26.71
N ARG A 180 18.65 -8.21 -25.69
CA ARG A 180 18.58 -8.80 -24.35
C ARG A 180 17.72 -10.06 -24.35
N ALA A 181 16.51 -10.00 -24.91
CA ALA A 181 15.62 -11.14 -24.98
C ALA A 181 16.25 -12.33 -25.72
N ALA A 182 16.90 -12.08 -26.86
CA ALA A 182 17.63 -13.12 -27.60
C ALA A 182 18.76 -13.76 -26.77
N ARG A 183 19.52 -12.97 -26.01
CA ARG A 183 20.57 -13.50 -25.10
C ARG A 183 20.00 -14.32 -23.94
N GLU A 184 18.82 -13.94 -23.45
CA GLU A 184 18.12 -14.61 -22.36
C GLU A 184 17.25 -15.78 -22.85
N GLY A 185 17.24 -16.08 -24.17
CA GLY A 185 16.39 -17.12 -24.76
C GLY A 185 14.88 -16.83 -24.66
N ARG A 186 14.49 -15.57 -24.43
CA ARG A 186 13.07 -15.17 -24.34
C ARG A 186 12.52 -14.91 -25.74
N ASP A 187 11.40 -15.55 -26.05
CA ASP A 187 10.63 -15.22 -27.23
C ASP A 187 9.88 -13.91 -27.00
N LEU A 188 9.98 -13.00 -27.97
CA LEU A 188 9.29 -11.72 -27.95
C LEU A 188 8.72 -11.46 -29.35
N PRO A 189 7.47 -10.99 -29.45
CA PRO A 189 6.89 -10.68 -30.73
C PRO A 189 7.66 -9.56 -31.42
N LYS A 190 7.79 -9.65 -32.75
CA LYS A 190 8.44 -8.61 -33.57
C LYS A 190 7.73 -7.27 -33.45
N GLU A 191 6.42 -7.31 -33.27
CA GLU A 191 5.55 -6.16 -33.10
C GLU A 191 4.29 -6.55 -32.33
N THR A 192 3.62 -5.55 -31.77
CA THR A 192 2.38 -5.72 -31.02
C THR A 192 1.38 -4.68 -31.50
N THR A 193 0.21 -5.16 -31.91
CA THR A 193 -0.94 -4.33 -32.25
C THR A 193 -1.81 -4.13 -31.02
N TYR A 194 -2.25 -2.91 -30.80
CA TYR A 194 -3.11 -2.52 -29.68
C TYR A 194 -3.95 -1.33 -30.09
N ARG A 195 -5.03 -1.11 -29.36
CA ARG A 195 -5.93 0.00 -29.59
C ARG A 195 -5.57 1.16 -28.67
N VAL A 196 -5.54 2.37 -29.21
CA VAL A 196 -5.26 3.61 -28.49
C VAL A 196 -6.51 4.46 -28.42
N ILE A 197 -6.94 4.76 -27.21
CA ILE A 197 -8.09 5.63 -26.93
C ILE A 197 -7.55 6.96 -26.41
N THR A 198 -7.99 8.07 -27.01
CA THR A 198 -7.58 9.42 -26.58
C THR A 198 -8.78 10.13 -25.98
N PHE A 199 -8.60 10.70 -24.79
CA PHE A 199 -9.62 11.50 -24.13
C PHE A 199 -8.98 12.72 -23.44
N THR A 200 -9.78 13.75 -23.18
CA THR A 200 -9.31 14.97 -22.51
C THR A 200 -9.50 14.85 -21.00
N LYS A 201 -8.45 15.16 -20.24
CA LYS A 201 -8.51 15.35 -18.79
C LYS A 201 -7.72 16.61 -18.42
N ASP A 202 -8.35 17.53 -17.68
CA ASP A 202 -7.75 18.80 -17.25
C ASP A 202 -7.09 19.57 -18.42
N ASP A 203 -7.83 19.71 -19.53
CA ASP A 203 -7.40 20.31 -20.80
C ASP A 203 -6.16 19.68 -21.45
N LYS A 204 -5.82 18.45 -21.06
CA LYS A 204 -4.69 17.69 -21.60
C LYS A 204 -5.16 16.40 -22.24
N ALA A 205 -4.60 16.09 -23.40
CA ALA A 205 -4.79 14.80 -24.04
C ALA A 205 -4.17 13.69 -23.17
N VAL A 206 -4.98 12.69 -22.84
CA VAL A 206 -4.57 11.46 -22.18
C VAL A 206 -4.85 10.30 -23.10
N HIS A 207 -3.88 9.39 -23.21
CA HIS A 207 -3.99 8.22 -24.08
C HIS A 207 -4.04 6.95 -23.23
N LEU A 208 -4.96 6.05 -23.53
CA LEU A 208 -5.01 4.69 -23.02
C LEU A 208 -4.63 3.72 -24.14
N GLY A 209 -3.91 2.66 -23.80
CA GLY A 209 -3.65 1.52 -24.66
C GLY A 209 -4.40 0.31 -24.13
N THR A 210 -5.00 -0.47 -25.03
CA THR A 210 -5.70 -1.70 -24.67
C THR A 210 -5.47 -2.81 -25.69
N SER A 211 -5.48 -4.07 -25.22
CA SER A 211 -5.50 -5.25 -26.09
C SER A 211 -6.91 -5.62 -26.58
N LEU A 212 -7.95 -4.91 -26.12
CA LEU A 212 -9.34 -5.08 -26.55
C LEU A 212 -9.59 -4.30 -27.85
N LEU A 213 -9.55 -5.01 -28.99
CA LEU A 213 -9.56 -4.37 -30.31
C LEU A 213 -10.96 -4.11 -30.87
N ASP A 214 -11.96 -4.88 -30.44
CA ASP A 214 -13.34 -4.77 -30.91
C ASP A 214 -14.05 -3.54 -30.31
N THR A 215 -14.47 -2.61 -31.17
CA THR A 215 -15.10 -1.35 -30.75
C THR A 215 -16.57 -1.50 -30.33
N GLU A 216 -17.27 -2.51 -30.86
CA GLU A 216 -18.68 -2.76 -30.49
C GLU A 216 -18.75 -3.51 -29.16
N GLN A 217 -17.88 -4.50 -28.99
CA GLN A 217 -17.82 -5.26 -27.75
C GLN A 217 -17.22 -4.44 -26.60
N TYR A 218 -16.24 -3.58 -26.88
CA TYR A 218 -15.51 -2.80 -25.88
C TYR A 218 -15.44 -1.31 -26.25
N PRO A 219 -16.53 -0.54 -26.06
CA PRO A 219 -16.56 0.89 -26.42
C PRO A 219 -15.49 1.73 -25.72
N ALA A 220 -14.95 2.74 -26.42
CA ALA A 220 -13.86 3.57 -25.90
C ALA A 220 -14.23 4.36 -24.63
N ASP A 221 -15.45 4.90 -24.55
CA ASP A 221 -15.95 5.69 -23.43
C ASP A 221 -16.11 4.87 -22.15
N GLU A 222 -16.61 3.63 -22.27
CA GLU A 222 -16.68 2.67 -21.18
C GLU A 222 -15.28 2.31 -20.65
N LEU A 223 -14.31 2.07 -21.54
CA LEU A 223 -12.92 1.81 -21.15
C LEU A 223 -12.28 3.01 -20.44
N VAL A 224 -12.58 4.25 -20.87
CA VAL A 224 -12.15 5.46 -20.16
C VAL A 224 -12.76 5.52 -18.76
N ALA A 225 -14.04 5.15 -18.60
CA ALA A 225 -14.69 5.09 -17.31
C ALA A 225 -14.07 4.02 -16.40
N LEU A 226 -13.78 2.84 -16.94
CA LEU A 226 -13.09 1.76 -16.22
C LEU A 226 -11.69 2.14 -15.76
N TYR A 227 -10.93 2.85 -16.59
CA TYR A 227 -9.58 3.28 -16.20
C TYR A 227 -9.56 4.11 -14.91
N ARG A 228 -10.67 4.82 -14.58
CA ARG A 228 -10.79 5.55 -13.31
C ARG A 228 -10.83 4.61 -12.10
N GLN A 229 -11.33 3.38 -12.27
CA GLN A 229 -11.37 2.36 -11.21
C GLN A 229 -9.97 1.86 -10.81
N ARG A 230 -8.92 2.17 -11.59
CA ARG A 230 -7.53 1.88 -11.20
C ARG A 230 -7.20 2.45 -9.81
N TRP A 231 -7.81 3.57 -9.41
CA TRP A 231 -7.57 4.19 -8.11
C TRP A 231 -7.93 3.30 -6.91
N GLU A 232 -8.74 2.25 -7.09
CA GLU A 232 -9.05 1.30 -6.02
C GLU A 232 -7.79 0.61 -5.47
N ILE A 233 -6.74 0.39 -6.28
CA ILE A 233 -5.49 -0.17 -5.78
C ILE A 233 -4.76 0.75 -4.79
N GLU A 234 -4.94 2.07 -4.90
CA GLU A 234 -4.37 3.01 -3.94
C GLU A 234 -5.04 2.86 -2.56
N LEU A 235 -6.31 2.47 -2.53
CA LEU A 235 -7.03 2.14 -1.30
C LEU A 235 -6.60 0.79 -0.74
N ALA A 236 -6.38 -0.22 -1.58
CA ALA A 236 -5.73 -1.46 -1.16
C ALA A 236 -4.35 -1.20 -0.52
N PHE A 237 -3.55 -0.28 -1.08
CA PHE A 237 -2.29 0.13 -0.46
C PHE A 237 -2.46 0.90 0.84
N ASP A 238 -3.43 1.80 0.95
CA ASP A 238 -3.77 2.49 2.20
C ASP A 238 -4.15 1.49 3.30
N GLU A 239 -4.90 0.45 2.96
CA GLU A 239 -5.27 -0.62 3.87
C GLU A 239 -4.06 -1.41 4.37
N ILE A 240 -3.17 -1.80 3.45
CA ILE A 240 -1.96 -2.55 3.78
C ILE A 240 -1.02 -1.71 4.63
N LYS A 241 -0.79 -0.44 4.27
CA LYS A 241 0.21 0.43 4.90
C LYS A 241 -0.25 1.10 6.18
N ASN A 242 -1.45 1.64 6.17
CA ASN A 242 -1.92 2.57 7.19
C ASN A 242 -2.95 1.93 8.12
N HIS A 243 -3.91 1.16 7.60
CA HIS A 243 -4.91 0.51 8.45
C HIS A 243 -4.38 -0.76 9.13
N LEU A 244 -3.64 -1.58 8.40
CA LEU A 244 -3.04 -2.82 8.91
C LEU A 244 -1.60 -2.60 9.38
N GLY A 245 -0.80 -1.96 8.53
CA GLY A 245 0.60 -1.64 8.77
C GLY A 245 0.80 -0.55 9.83
N PRO A 246 2.07 -0.19 10.10
CA PRO A 246 2.42 0.72 11.19
C PRO A 246 2.08 2.20 10.92
N GLY A 247 1.58 2.56 9.73
CA GLY A 247 1.39 3.97 9.33
C GLY A 247 2.71 4.74 9.17
N GLY A 248 3.82 4.03 8.99
CA GLY A 248 5.18 4.56 8.85
C GLY A 248 6.17 3.48 8.45
N PRO A 249 7.48 3.63 8.75
CA PRO A 249 8.46 2.61 8.41
C PRO A 249 8.13 1.25 9.03
N LEU A 250 8.47 0.18 8.31
CA LEU A 250 8.41 -1.18 8.83
C LEU A 250 9.30 -1.32 10.08
N ARG A 251 9.09 -2.37 10.88
CA ARG A 251 9.80 -2.51 12.17
C ARG A 251 11.07 -3.34 12.08
N SER A 252 11.20 -4.18 11.05
CA SER A 252 12.33 -5.10 10.87
C SER A 252 13.62 -4.40 10.43
N ARG A 253 14.75 -4.75 11.05
CA ARG A 253 16.07 -4.11 10.82
C ARG A 253 17.05 -4.95 10.00
N THR A 254 16.59 -6.06 9.43
CA THR A 254 17.38 -6.86 8.50
C THR A 254 16.53 -7.13 7.26
N PRO A 255 17.16 -7.30 6.08
CA PRO A 255 16.44 -7.52 4.84
C PRO A 255 15.48 -8.69 4.89
N GLU A 256 15.90 -9.81 5.49
CA GLU A 256 15.13 -11.03 5.56
C GLU A 256 13.88 -10.83 6.44
N ALA A 257 14.07 -10.18 7.59
CA ALA A 257 12.97 -9.88 8.49
C ALA A 257 12.00 -8.84 7.90
N VAL A 258 12.48 -7.96 7.01
CA VAL A 258 11.66 -7.00 6.28
C VAL A 258 10.78 -7.70 5.26
N ARG A 259 11.32 -8.58 4.40
CA ARG A 259 10.50 -9.33 3.44
C ARG A 259 9.52 -10.26 4.16
N GLN A 260 9.98 -10.94 5.22
CA GLN A 260 9.10 -11.70 6.11
C GLN A 260 7.92 -10.85 6.60
N GLU A 261 8.18 -9.64 7.11
CA GLU A 261 7.13 -8.75 7.60
C GLU A 261 6.15 -8.33 6.49
N LEU A 262 6.63 -8.04 5.29
CA LEU A 262 5.79 -7.69 4.15
C LEU A 262 4.90 -8.86 3.70
N TRP A 263 5.46 -10.06 3.58
CA TRP A 263 4.67 -11.25 3.26
C TRP A 263 3.60 -11.53 4.32
N ALA A 264 3.93 -11.33 5.61
CA ALA A 264 2.96 -11.42 6.69
C ALA A 264 1.83 -10.38 6.55
N LEU A 265 2.18 -9.13 6.23
CA LEU A 265 1.20 -8.05 6.05
C LEU A 265 0.25 -8.34 4.89
N LEU A 266 0.77 -8.82 3.76
CA LEU A 266 -0.04 -9.21 2.61
C LEU A 266 -0.96 -10.39 2.93
N ALA A 267 -0.44 -11.44 3.59
CA ALA A 267 -1.25 -12.58 4.01
C ALA A 267 -2.39 -12.19 4.97
N VAL A 268 -2.10 -11.30 5.93
CA VAL A 268 -3.12 -10.82 6.88
C VAL A 268 -4.13 -9.90 6.19
N HIS A 269 -3.70 -9.02 5.29
CA HIS A 269 -4.60 -8.20 4.48
C HIS A 269 -5.57 -9.08 3.68
N GLN A 270 -5.05 -10.10 3.02
CA GLN A 270 -5.85 -11.07 2.28
C GLN A 270 -6.85 -11.83 3.16
N ALA A 271 -6.45 -12.25 4.37
CA ALA A 271 -7.36 -12.88 5.32
C ALA A 271 -8.48 -11.93 5.79
N VAL A 272 -8.17 -10.65 6.03
CA VAL A 272 -9.19 -9.65 6.37
C VAL A 272 -10.09 -9.37 5.16
N ARG A 273 -9.58 -9.34 3.93
CA ARG A 273 -10.40 -9.18 2.72
C ARG A 273 -11.31 -10.38 2.45
N ARG A 274 -10.88 -11.60 2.77
CA ARG A 274 -11.75 -12.79 2.82
C ARG A 274 -12.90 -12.61 3.82
N PHE A 275 -12.61 -12.10 5.02
CA PHE A 275 -13.64 -11.80 6.01
C PHE A 275 -14.61 -10.70 5.52
N VAL A 276 -14.09 -9.61 4.96
CA VAL A 276 -14.91 -8.52 4.40
C VAL A 276 -15.83 -9.04 3.29
N HIS A 277 -15.30 -9.82 2.36
CA HIS A 277 -16.08 -10.40 1.26
C HIS A 277 -17.17 -11.35 1.78
N ALA A 278 -16.84 -12.24 2.72
CA ALA A 278 -17.82 -13.12 3.36
C ALA A 278 -18.92 -12.32 4.10
N ALA A 279 -18.55 -11.25 4.81
CA ALA A 279 -19.51 -10.38 5.48
C ALA A 279 -20.42 -9.66 4.46
N ALA A 280 -19.88 -9.21 3.33
CA ALA A 280 -20.64 -8.60 2.25
C ALA A 280 -21.68 -9.56 1.63
N ALA A 281 -21.32 -10.84 1.52
CA ALA A 281 -22.16 -11.92 1.00
C ALA A 281 -23.11 -12.57 2.03
N SER A 282 -22.94 -12.33 3.34
CA SER A 282 -23.71 -13.01 4.42
C SER A 282 -25.19 -12.62 4.54
N GLY A 283 -25.71 -11.78 3.64
CA GLY A 283 -27.09 -11.33 3.58
C GLY A 283 -27.41 -10.81 2.17
N PRO A 284 -28.28 -9.79 2.00
CA PRO A 284 -28.38 -9.09 0.73
C PRO A 284 -26.99 -8.64 0.27
N VAL A 285 -26.63 -8.99 -0.96
CA VAL A 285 -25.27 -8.77 -1.50
C VAL A 285 -24.96 -7.28 -1.43
N LEU A 286 -23.83 -6.96 -0.84
CA LEU A 286 -23.29 -5.61 -0.76
C LEU A 286 -21.99 -5.53 -1.53
N ASP A 287 -21.71 -4.35 -2.05
CA ASP A 287 -20.35 -3.98 -2.43
C ASP A 287 -19.44 -4.03 -1.19
N ALA A 288 -18.30 -4.72 -1.29
CA ALA A 288 -17.33 -4.88 -0.20
C ALA A 288 -16.82 -3.53 0.32
N ASP A 289 -16.80 -2.49 -0.52
CA ASP A 289 -16.40 -1.14 -0.16
C ASP A 289 -17.35 -0.42 0.79
N ARG A 290 -18.57 -0.94 0.93
CA ARG A 290 -19.53 -0.47 1.94
C ARG A 290 -19.13 -0.89 3.35
N LEU A 291 -18.24 -1.87 3.49
CA LEU A 291 -17.76 -2.34 4.80
C LEU A 291 -16.47 -1.62 5.17
N SER A 292 -16.41 -1.05 6.37
CA SER A 292 -15.19 -0.40 6.86
C SER A 292 -14.09 -1.44 7.10
N TYR A 293 -13.02 -1.39 6.31
CA TYR A 293 -11.86 -2.26 6.46
C TYR A 293 -11.25 -2.17 7.87
N LEU A 294 -11.05 -0.95 8.39
CA LEU A 294 -10.50 -0.74 9.73
C LEU A 294 -11.39 -1.35 10.83
N ARG A 295 -12.72 -1.29 10.67
CA ARG A 295 -13.64 -1.98 11.58
C ARG A 295 -13.45 -3.49 11.51
N CYS A 296 -13.33 -4.05 10.31
CA CYS A 296 -13.12 -5.49 10.13
C CYS A 296 -11.80 -5.96 10.74
N VAL A 297 -10.72 -5.18 10.63
CA VAL A 297 -9.46 -5.42 11.35
C VAL A 297 -9.67 -5.45 12.86
N ARG A 298 -10.45 -4.52 13.42
CA ARG A 298 -10.73 -4.46 14.86
C ARG A 298 -11.56 -5.67 15.33
N ILE A 299 -12.57 -6.06 14.55
CA ILE A 299 -13.37 -7.27 14.81
C ILE A 299 -12.45 -8.51 14.83
N ALA A 300 -11.66 -8.72 13.77
CA ALA A 300 -10.75 -9.85 13.68
C ALA A 300 -9.74 -9.89 14.84
N ARG A 301 -9.14 -8.74 15.21
CA ARG A 301 -8.20 -8.65 16.34
C ARG A 301 -8.83 -8.99 17.68
N ARG A 302 -10.12 -8.69 17.88
CA ARG A 302 -10.86 -8.99 19.11
C ARG A 302 -11.31 -10.46 19.14
N SER A 303 -11.77 -10.97 17.99
CA SER A 303 -12.41 -12.28 17.88
C SER A 303 -11.40 -13.43 17.91
N VAL A 304 -10.31 -13.34 17.14
CA VAL A 304 -9.32 -14.44 17.00
C VAL A 304 -8.75 -14.93 18.35
N PRO A 305 -8.31 -14.06 19.28
CA PRO A 305 -7.78 -14.54 20.57
C PRO A 305 -8.84 -15.22 21.46
N SER A 306 -10.12 -14.86 21.31
CA SER A 306 -11.22 -15.45 22.09
C SER A 306 -11.65 -16.84 21.59
N GLN A 307 -11.10 -17.25 20.44
CA GLN A 307 -11.50 -18.46 19.72
C GLN A 307 -10.53 -19.65 19.93
N HIS A 308 -9.44 -19.46 20.68
CA HIS A 308 -8.52 -20.55 21.04
C HIS A 308 -9.25 -21.65 21.84
N ASP A 309 -9.02 -22.90 21.46
CA ASP A 309 -9.61 -24.11 22.08
C ASP A 309 -11.15 -24.16 22.08
N THR A 310 -11.80 -23.44 21.16
CA THR A 310 -13.27 -23.44 21.04
C THR A 310 -13.78 -24.51 20.06
N SER A 311 -15.02 -24.95 20.25
CA SER A 311 -15.65 -25.92 19.35
C SER A 311 -15.90 -25.33 17.95
N ARG A 312 -15.91 -26.19 16.91
CA ARG A 312 -16.26 -25.77 15.54
C ARG A 312 -17.60 -25.04 15.45
N ARG A 313 -18.58 -25.43 16.28
CA ARG A 313 -19.88 -24.77 16.35
C ARG A 313 -19.76 -23.35 16.91
N SER A 314 -18.99 -23.17 17.97
CA SER A 314 -18.71 -21.86 18.58
C SER A 314 -17.99 -20.94 17.58
N LEU A 315 -16.98 -21.44 16.86
CA LEU A 315 -16.30 -20.70 15.80
C LEU A 315 -17.26 -20.25 14.70
N THR A 316 -18.15 -21.15 14.27
CA THR A 316 -19.14 -20.85 13.23
C THR A 316 -20.12 -19.76 13.67
N ASN A 317 -20.57 -19.79 14.93
CA ASN A 317 -21.45 -18.78 15.48
C ASN A 317 -20.73 -17.43 15.62
N ALA A 318 -19.53 -17.41 16.18
CA ALA A 318 -18.71 -16.22 16.30
C ALA A 318 -18.44 -15.57 14.93
N TRP A 319 -18.14 -16.38 13.90
CA TRP A 319 -17.97 -15.89 12.53
C TRP A 319 -19.24 -15.20 11.98
N LYS A 320 -20.43 -15.77 12.22
CA LYS A 320 -21.71 -15.18 11.82
C LYS A 320 -21.96 -13.86 12.55
N GLU A 321 -21.72 -13.82 13.85
CA GLU A 321 -21.83 -12.62 14.68
C GLU A 321 -20.87 -11.52 14.21
N ASP A 322 -19.62 -11.87 13.90
CA ASP A 322 -18.61 -10.96 13.36
C ASP A 322 -19.04 -10.40 11.99
N CYS A 323 -19.60 -11.23 11.11
CA CYS A 323 -20.14 -10.79 9.81
C CYS A 323 -21.32 -9.81 10.00
N GLN A 324 -22.24 -10.11 10.92
CA GLN A 324 -23.36 -9.21 11.24
C GLN A 324 -22.88 -7.89 11.86
N GLU A 325 -21.89 -7.95 12.75
CA GLU A 325 -21.28 -6.75 13.31
C GLU A 325 -20.66 -5.90 12.22
N ALA A 326 -19.88 -6.48 11.30
CA ALA A 326 -19.28 -5.75 10.18
C ALA A 326 -20.34 -4.97 9.38
N ARG A 327 -21.49 -5.59 9.12
CA ARG A 327 -22.62 -5.00 8.37
C ARG A 327 -23.40 -3.93 9.12
N SER A 328 -23.36 -3.90 10.45
CA SER A 328 -24.20 -2.99 11.25
C SER A 328 -23.90 -1.48 11.07
N ARG A 329 -22.78 -1.11 10.44
CA ARG A 329 -22.45 0.28 10.10
C ARG A 329 -21.77 0.32 8.74
N LEU A 330 -22.59 0.43 7.70
CA LEU A 330 -22.11 0.58 6.33
C LEU A 330 -21.59 1.99 6.09
N LEU A 331 -20.49 2.08 5.36
CA LEU A 331 -20.04 3.32 4.76
C LEU A 331 -21.09 3.80 3.73
N PRO A 332 -21.15 5.10 3.41
CA PRO A 332 -21.97 5.58 2.30
C PRO A 332 -21.51 4.95 0.97
N PRO A 333 -22.40 4.81 -0.04
CA PRO A 333 -21.98 4.50 -1.40
C PRO A 333 -20.91 5.49 -1.87
N ARG A 334 -19.86 4.99 -2.50
CA ARG A 334 -18.77 5.84 -2.99
C ARG A 334 -19.17 6.45 -4.34
N SER A 335 -19.14 7.78 -4.43
CA SER A 335 -19.26 8.50 -5.71
C SER A 335 -17.88 8.71 -6.33
N GLY A 336 -17.78 8.59 -7.66
CA GLY A 336 -16.53 8.68 -8.43
C GLY A 336 -15.62 9.81 -7.96
N ARG A 337 -14.39 9.46 -7.54
CA ARG A 337 -13.39 10.42 -7.08
C ARG A 337 -12.70 11.07 -8.28
N ASP A 338 -12.70 12.39 -8.29
CA ASP A 338 -11.67 13.18 -8.97
C ASP A 338 -11.04 14.09 -7.92
N TRP A 339 -10.03 13.57 -7.21
CA TRP A 339 -9.25 14.40 -6.30
C TRP A 339 -8.07 14.99 -7.07
N PRO A 340 -7.86 16.32 -7.04
CA PRO A 340 -6.63 16.90 -7.55
C PRO A 340 -5.46 16.28 -6.79
N ARG A 341 -4.39 15.91 -7.52
CA ARG A 341 -3.15 15.37 -6.94
C ARG A 341 -2.39 16.44 -6.14
N ALA A 342 -2.98 16.90 -5.05
CA ALA A 342 -2.37 17.82 -4.10
C ALA A 342 -1.98 17.05 -2.84
N ILE A 343 -0.73 16.59 -2.78
CA ILE A 343 -0.19 15.95 -1.58
C ILE A 343 0.21 17.06 -0.61
N LYS A 344 -0.69 17.44 0.30
CA LYS A 344 -0.32 18.19 1.49
C LYS A 344 0.13 17.17 2.54
N LYS A 345 1.38 16.68 2.45
CA LYS A 345 1.96 15.80 3.48
C LYS A 345 2.07 16.60 4.78
N PRO A 346 1.30 16.32 5.85
CA PRO A 346 1.62 16.89 7.15
C PRO A 346 3.01 16.37 7.56
N MET A 347 3.93 17.27 7.90
CA MET A 347 5.23 16.90 8.49
C MET A 347 5.00 16.33 9.90
N LEU A 348 4.63 15.06 10.00
CA LEU A 348 4.58 14.30 11.26
C LEU A 348 5.93 13.66 11.60
N TRP A 349 6.93 13.82 10.73
CA TRP A 349 8.22 13.16 10.87
C TRP A 349 9.17 13.95 11.76
N PRO A 350 9.92 13.28 12.66
CA PRO A 350 11.00 13.93 13.38
C PRO A 350 12.02 14.46 12.37
N ILE A 351 12.15 15.78 12.32
CA ILE A 351 13.20 16.47 11.57
C ILE A 351 14.54 15.91 12.04
N LEU A 352 15.43 15.57 11.10
CA LEU A 352 16.82 15.23 11.41
C LEU A 352 17.46 16.42 12.15
N ARG A 353 17.48 16.36 13.48
CA ARG A 353 18.17 17.34 14.31
C ARG A 353 19.62 16.87 14.46
N THR A 354 20.51 17.37 13.60
CA THR A 354 21.94 17.32 13.90
C THR A 354 22.16 18.16 15.14
N ARG A 355 22.52 17.53 16.28
CA ARG A 355 22.96 18.28 17.44
C ARG A 355 24.25 19.01 17.04
N SER A 356 24.19 20.34 17.00
CA SER A 356 25.36 21.20 16.93
C SER A 356 26.19 20.99 18.19
N GLY A 357 27.10 20.04 18.14
CA GLY A 357 28.03 19.70 19.21
C GLY A 357 29.15 18.89 18.62
N HIS A 358 30.37 19.41 18.72
CA HIS A 358 31.60 18.90 18.12
C HIS A 358 31.84 17.39 18.36
N SER A 359 31.32 16.58 17.44
CA SER A 359 31.82 15.25 17.12
C SER A 359 31.42 14.99 15.66
N LYS A 360 32.40 15.00 14.75
CA LYS A 360 32.23 14.47 13.40
C LYS A 360 31.98 12.97 13.54
N VAL A 361 30.72 12.58 13.68
CA VAL A 361 30.31 11.22 13.33
C VAL A 361 30.11 11.29 11.83
N GLU A 362 31.02 10.71 11.05
CA GLU A 362 30.75 10.34 9.66
C GLU A 362 29.70 9.21 9.75
N PRO A 363 28.41 9.47 9.48
CA PRO A 363 27.47 8.37 9.35
C PRO A 363 27.85 7.71 8.03
N GLY A 364 28.21 6.43 8.03
CA GLY A 364 28.22 5.64 6.80
C GLY A 364 26.91 5.84 6.02
N ARG A 365 26.91 5.54 4.72
CA ARG A 365 25.81 5.78 3.74
C ARG A 365 24.36 5.63 4.27
N TRP A 366 24.14 4.75 5.25
CA TRP A 366 22.85 4.45 5.92
C TRP A 366 23.02 4.20 7.44
N ALA A 367 23.99 4.86 8.08
CA ALA A 367 24.42 4.50 9.43
C ALA A 367 23.65 5.30 10.50
N HIS A 368 22.75 4.61 11.22
CA HIS A 368 22.48 4.99 12.61
C HIS A 368 22.84 3.88 13.62
N ASN A 369 23.78 4.25 14.49
CA ASN A 369 24.13 3.73 15.82
C ASN A 369 23.83 2.25 16.10
N GLN A 370 24.86 1.42 15.95
CA GLN A 370 25.02 0.31 16.89
C GLN A 370 25.12 0.91 18.29
N THR A 371 24.20 0.55 19.19
CA THR A 371 24.35 0.86 20.60
C THR A 371 25.53 0.08 21.17
N THR A 372 26.77 0.55 21.00
CA THR A 372 27.89 0.19 21.85
C THR A 372 27.81 1.02 23.12
N LYS A 373 26.88 0.67 24.02
CA LYS A 373 27.15 0.93 25.44
C LYS A 373 28.21 -0.08 25.87
N GLN A 374 29.49 0.27 25.71
CA GLN A 374 30.49 -0.28 26.63
C GLN A 374 30.07 0.14 28.04
N ARG A 375 29.73 -0.83 28.88
CA ARG A 375 29.65 -0.64 30.33
C ARG A 375 31.04 -0.21 30.80
N LYS A 376 31.27 1.10 30.94
CA LYS A 376 32.37 1.60 31.77
C LYS A 376 31.97 1.33 33.22
N HIS A 377 32.59 0.31 33.81
CA HIS A 377 32.70 0.22 35.27
C HIS A 377 33.41 1.49 35.74
N ARG A 378 32.67 2.42 36.33
CA ARG A 378 33.25 3.46 37.19
C ARG A 378 32.84 3.11 38.60
N GLY A 379 33.76 2.51 39.35
CA GLY A 379 33.74 2.61 40.80
C GLY A 379 33.91 4.09 41.13
N ALA A 380 32.94 4.66 41.82
CA ALA A 380 33.05 5.99 42.41
C ALA A 380 32.55 5.86 43.85
N GLY A 381 33.44 6.21 44.78
CA GLY A 381 33.22 6.11 46.22
C GLY A 381 32.05 6.97 46.73
N ARG A 382 31.64 6.65 47.95
CA ARG A 382 30.58 7.32 48.70
C ARG A 382 30.76 8.85 48.73
N PRO A 383 29.73 9.65 48.46
CA PRO A 383 29.70 11.05 48.86
C PRO A 383 29.29 11.18 50.34
N MET A 384 30.08 11.92 51.11
CA MET A 384 29.73 12.43 52.45
C MET A 384 28.54 13.42 52.35
N PRO A 385 27.63 13.45 53.33
CA PRO A 385 26.50 14.38 53.33
C PRO A 385 26.96 15.81 53.71
N ARG A 386 26.65 16.80 52.87
CA ARG A 386 26.73 18.23 53.23
C ARG A 386 25.41 18.69 53.86
N ALA A 387 25.54 19.45 54.95
CA ALA A 387 24.45 20.01 55.74
C ALA A 387 23.56 21.00 54.95
N GLN A 388 22.26 20.96 55.23
CA GLN A 388 21.26 21.91 54.73
C GLN A 388 21.21 23.17 55.63
N PRO A 389 21.11 24.40 55.08
CA PRO A 389 20.75 25.57 55.85
C PRO A 389 19.23 25.63 56.12
N PRO A 390 18.79 26.25 57.24
CA PRO A 390 17.40 26.20 57.69
C PRO A 390 16.46 27.11 56.87
N TRP A 391 15.20 26.67 56.76
CA TRP A 391 14.10 27.40 56.15
C TRP A 391 13.59 28.54 57.06
N PRO A 392 13.26 29.73 56.54
CA PRO A 392 12.57 30.76 57.32
C PRO A 392 11.07 30.45 57.47
N PRO A 393 10.40 30.94 58.54
CA PRO A 393 9.10 30.46 58.97
C PRO A 393 7.93 31.02 58.14
N TYR A 394 6.90 30.17 57.96
CA TYR A 394 5.57 30.54 57.51
C TYR A 394 4.88 31.42 58.56
N ASN A 395 4.30 32.54 58.13
CA ASN A 395 3.35 33.31 58.93
C ASN A 395 2.05 33.48 58.14
N TRP A 396 0.93 33.08 58.74
CA TRP A 396 -0.42 33.15 58.18
C TRP A 396 -1.23 34.30 58.82
N SER A 397 -2.11 34.89 58.01
CA SER A 397 -3.36 35.64 58.32
C SER A 397 -3.28 37.18 58.27
N PRO A 398 -4.39 37.90 57.99
CA PRO A 398 -5.52 37.64 57.07
C PRO A 398 -5.84 38.86 56.15
N LEU A 399 -6.74 38.65 55.16
CA LEU A 399 -7.30 39.65 54.23
C LEU A 399 -8.00 40.84 54.91
N PRO A 400 -8.18 41.97 54.18
CA PRO A 400 -9.56 42.42 53.98
C PRO A 400 -9.92 42.91 52.56
N ALA A 401 -11.23 42.94 52.38
CA ALA A 401 -12.09 43.25 51.23
C ALA A 401 -11.72 44.47 50.34
N GLY A 402 -12.03 44.34 49.05
CA GLY A 402 -12.10 45.44 48.10
C GLY A 402 -12.73 45.01 46.76
N SER A 403 -13.83 45.66 46.41
CA SER A 403 -14.80 45.39 45.35
C SER A 403 -14.41 45.86 43.93
N GLY A 404 -15.01 45.22 42.91
CA GLY A 404 -15.07 45.67 41.50
C GLY A 404 -14.46 44.61 40.57
N GLY A 405 -15.09 44.06 39.54
CA GLY A 405 -16.19 44.52 38.69
C GLY A 405 -15.78 44.27 37.23
N CYS A 406 -16.68 43.66 36.45
CA CYS A 406 -16.70 43.59 34.97
C CYS A 406 -15.96 42.47 34.19
N SER A 407 -16.82 41.53 33.75
CA SER A 407 -17.04 41.08 32.36
C SER A 407 -16.12 40.05 31.67
N PRO A 408 -16.68 38.96 31.09
CA PRO A 408 -15.95 37.96 30.30
C PRO A 408 -15.96 38.27 28.79
N PRO A 409 -14.93 37.86 28.02
CA PRO A 409 -14.97 37.92 26.56
C PRO A 409 -15.70 36.70 25.95
N PRO A 410 -16.24 36.85 24.72
CA PRO A 410 -17.32 36.00 24.20
C PRO A 410 -16.84 34.80 23.36
N SER A 411 -17.73 33.81 23.31
CA SER A 411 -17.76 32.65 22.41
C SER A 411 -18.16 33.00 20.97
N LEU A 412 -17.51 32.40 19.97
CA LEU A 412 -17.95 32.30 18.57
C LEU A 412 -17.76 30.83 18.14
N MET A 413 -18.82 30.02 18.07
CA MET A 413 -19.72 29.77 16.92
C MET A 413 -19.04 29.32 15.63
N SER A 414 -19.07 27.99 15.41
CA SER A 414 -19.74 27.30 14.30
C SER A 414 -19.94 28.08 12.99
N CYS A 415 -19.32 27.60 11.90
CA CYS A 415 -19.83 27.85 10.55
C CYS A 415 -19.78 26.57 9.71
N SER A 416 -20.95 26.23 9.19
CA SER A 416 -21.30 25.07 8.38
C SER A 416 -21.38 25.44 6.89
N GLN A 417 -21.19 24.42 6.04
CA GLN A 417 -21.70 24.29 4.66
C GLN A 417 -21.25 25.31 3.59
N VAL A 418 -20.52 24.82 2.57
CA VAL A 418 -20.84 25.06 1.14
C VAL A 418 -20.35 23.86 0.28
N ARG A 419 -21.25 23.34 -0.54
CA ARG A 419 -21.10 22.56 -1.80
C ARG A 419 -22.01 23.26 -2.83
N PRO A 420 -22.04 22.90 -4.13
CA PRO A 420 -20.98 22.46 -5.07
C PRO A 420 -21.08 23.18 -6.45
N TRP A 421 -20.12 22.94 -7.35
CA TRP A 421 -20.30 22.75 -8.80
C TRP A 421 -19.24 21.76 -9.29
#